data_AF-A0A1E9B8D0-F1
#
_entry.id   AF-A0A1E9B8D0-F1
#
_cell.length_a   1.000
_cell.length_b   1.000
_cell.length_c   1.000
_cell.angle_alpha   90.00
_cell.angle_beta   90.00
_cell.angle_gamma   90.00
#
_symmetry.space_group_name_H-M   'P 1'
#
loop_
_entity.id
_entity.type
_entity.pdbx_description
1 polymer ?
#
loop_
_entity_poly.entity_id
_entity_poly.type
_entity_poly.pdbx_seq_one_letter_code
_entity_poly.pdbx_strand_id
1 'polypeptide(L)'
;MDERITSMIPHYGKLNKIYTEIMSGGSFSFEKQQFISDFYEQYGDTQTFETALISLMLEMDTAHFSILLNSLKREIESNISTYNACREFFDRLDTEYVCRRHESRFDWDIDRQMKVTNGYYRELMEANGSLEAVGFREHDRQEEELLERRYERCKREYDKEKAKLDELYRQKGQARREALQCLKNRCGDICRLGGSLLAILEKYLTDQKKKEGEEKEAATTLTSQPAYFPMKLLSAVYERCNGEQFEAVSELDFYASMNLQPCESRLKIRPREKARVCYLIFLMGETLPKPDREKWKGDIMNLLEIDDAYYKSKYKEPVSDFPSDSNQVFAKEMRSIFR
;
A
#
# COMPACT_ATOMS: atom_id res chain seq x y z
N MET A 1 1.70 -9.30 6.32
CA MET A 1 1.30 -8.05 5.68
C MET A 1 -0.16 -8.06 5.31
N ASP A 2 -0.98 -7.46 6.16
CA ASP A 2 -2.37 -7.14 5.84
C ASP A 2 -2.38 -6.04 4.77
N GLU A 3 -2.72 -6.39 3.55
CA GLU A 3 -2.69 -5.48 2.39
C GLU A 3 -3.80 -4.42 2.45
N ARG A 4 -4.75 -4.51 3.39
CA ARG A 4 -5.93 -3.64 3.45
C ARG A 4 -5.58 -2.16 3.59
N ILE A 5 -4.66 -1.79 4.49
CA ILE A 5 -4.29 -0.38 4.70
C ILE A 5 -3.53 0.17 3.51
N THR A 6 -2.60 -0.61 2.97
CA THR A 6 -1.79 -0.23 1.80
C THR A 6 -2.66 -0.11 0.54
N SER A 7 -3.70 -0.95 0.40
CA SER A 7 -4.67 -0.85 -0.70
C SER A 7 -5.63 0.33 -0.54
N MET A 8 -5.98 0.73 0.69
CA MET A 8 -6.93 1.83 0.92
C MET A 8 -6.46 3.18 0.35
N ILE A 9 -5.16 3.49 0.43
CA ILE A 9 -4.61 4.77 -0.06
C ILE A 9 -4.92 4.99 -1.55
N PRO A 10 -4.53 4.10 -2.49
CA PRO A 10 -4.85 4.29 -3.90
C PRO A 10 -6.36 4.22 -4.20
N HIS A 11 -7.14 3.48 -3.42
CA HIS A 11 -8.60 3.43 -3.59
C HIS A 11 -9.26 4.76 -3.20
N TYR A 12 -8.85 5.37 -2.08
CA TYR A 12 -9.28 6.72 -1.71
C TYR A 12 -8.80 7.75 -2.74
N GLY A 13 -7.57 7.64 -3.26
CA GLY A 13 -7.08 8.52 -4.32
C GLY A 13 -7.96 8.45 -5.58
N LYS A 14 -8.38 7.25 -5.99
CA LYS A 14 -9.33 7.06 -7.09
C LYS A 14 -10.72 7.63 -6.76
N LEU A 15 -11.20 7.45 -5.53
CA LEU A 15 -12.47 8.02 -5.08
C LEU A 15 -12.46 9.56 -5.14
N ASN A 16 -11.37 10.17 -4.64
CA ASN A 16 -11.16 11.63 -4.67
C ASN A 16 -11.13 12.17 -6.10
N LYS A 17 -10.48 11.43 -7.01
CA LYS A 17 -10.48 11.76 -8.44
C LYS A 17 -11.89 11.71 -9.02
N ILE A 18 -12.68 10.67 -8.73
CA ILE A 18 -14.07 10.55 -9.19
C ILE A 18 -14.90 11.74 -8.70
N TYR A 19 -14.79 12.11 -7.42
CA TYR A 19 -15.53 13.25 -6.86
C TYR A 19 -15.15 14.56 -7.57
N THR A 20 -13.85 14.78 -7.76
CA THR A 20 -13.34 15.97 -8.43
C THR A 20 -13.79 16.05 -9.89
N GLU A 21 -13.77 14.93 -10.62
CA GLU A 21 -14.25 14.86 -12.00
C GLU A 21 -15.74 15.21 -12.10
N ILE A 22 -16.57 14.64 -11.22
CA ILE A 22 -18.01 14.91 -11.21
C ILE A 22 -18.25 16.40 -10.90
N MET A 23 -17.55 16.96 -9.91
CA MET A 23 -17.65 18.38 -9.57
C MET A 23 -17.20 19.32 -10.68
N SER A 24 -16.25 18.90 -11.50
CA SER A 24 -15.74 19.69 -12.64
C SER A 24 -16.66 19.63 -13.86
N GLY A 25 -17.89 19.16 -13.72
CA GLY A 25 -18.85 19.00 -14.80
C GLY A 25 -18.70 17.69 -15.59
N GLY A 26 -17.88 16.75 -15.11
CA GLY A 26 -17.78 15.42 -15.67
C GLY A 26 -19.05 14.61 -15.47
N SER A 27 -19.31 13.67 -16.38
CA SER A 27 -20.50 12.81 -16.27
C SER A 27 -20.42 11.88 -15.05
N PHE A 28 -21.58 11.68 -14.44
CA PHE A 28 -21.82 10.62 -13.46
C PHE A 28 -22.30 9.37 -14.19
N SER A 29 -21.53 8.29 -14.13
CA SER A 29 -21.79 7.04 -14.85
C SER A 29 -22.05 5.89 -13.88
N PHE A 30 -22.56 4.76 -14.40
CA PHE A 30 -22.78 3.57 -13.60
C PHE A 30 -21.47 3.04 -12.99
N GLU A 31 -20.38 3.06 -13.75
CA GLU A 31 -19.07 2.59 -13.28
C GLU A 31 -18.54 3.42 -12.10
N LYS A 32 -18.81 4.74 -12.11
CA LYS A 32 -18.48 5.62 -10.98
C LYS A 32 -19.35 5.29 -9.77
N GLN A 33 -20.65 5.08 -9.96
CA GLN A 33 -21.57 4.71 -8.88
C GLN A 33 -21.27 3.33 -8.29
N GLN A 34 -20.91 2.37 -9.15
CA GLN A 34 -20.48 1.04 -8.74
C GLN A 34 -19.20 1.14 -7.91
N PHE A 35 -18.19 1.87 -8.38
CA PHE A 35 -16.97 2.06 -7.61
C PHE A 35 -17.23 2.68 -6.22
N ILE A 36 -18.11 3.68 -6.13
CA ILE A 36 -18.49 4.31 -4.85
C ILE A 36 -19.19 3.29 -3.93
N SER A 37 -20.05 2.44 -4.49
CA SER A 37 -20.77 1.40 -3.72
C SER A 37 -19.81 0.33 -3.22
N ASP A 38 -19.00 -0.24 -4.11
CA ASP A 38 -17.99 -1.25 -3.82
C ASP A 38 -16.98 -0.76 -2.78
N PHE A 39 -16.55 0.51 -2.88
CA PHE A 39 -15.66 1.13 -1.93
C PHE A 39 -16.22 1.08 -0.50
N TYR A 40 -17.50 1.44 -0.34
CA TYR A 40 -18.14 1.42 0.97
C TYR A 40 -18.32 -0.01 1.49
N GLU A 41 -18.67 -0.96 0.63
CA GLU A 41 -18.79 -2.37 1.02
C GLU A 41 -17.44 -2.97 1.46
N GLN A 42 -16.36 -2.64 0.74
CA GLN A 42 -15.03 -3.15 1.04
C GLN A 42 -14.46 -2.59 2.35
N TYR A 43 -14.63 -1.28 2.59
CA TYR A 43 -13.96 -0.58 3.67
C TYR A 43 -14.89 -0.13 4.82
N GLY A 44 -16.18 -0.42 4.74
CA GLY A 44 -17.19 0.02 5.70
C GLY A 44 -17.05 -0.55 7.12
N ASP A 45 -16.29 -1.64 7.28
CA ASP A 45 -16.00 -2.22 8.60
C ASP A 45 -14.78 -1.56 9.26
N THR A 46 -15.07 -0.73 10.26
CA THR A 46 -14.08 -0.01 11.07
C THR A 46 -13.30 -0.91 12.03
N GLN A 47 -13.85 -2.05 12.47
CA GLN A 47 -13.15 -2.98 13.36
C GLN A 47 -12.07 -3.74 12.61
N THR A 48 -12.39 -4.23 11.40
CA THR A 48 -11.39 -4.85 10.53
C THR A 48 -10.30 -3.84 10.14
N PHE A 49 -10.65 -2.57 9.95
CA PHE A 49 -9.67 -1.50 9.76
C PHE A 49 -8.74 -1.31 10.96
N GLU A 50 -9.27 -1.21 12.18
CA GLU A 50 -8.47 -1.03 13.40
C GLU A 50 -7.55 -2.24 13.65
N THR A 51 -8.03 -3.45 13.36
CA THR A 51 -7.23 -4.70 13.44
C THR A 51 -6.07 -4.69 12.44
N ALA A 52 -6.32 -4.26 11.20
CA ALA A 52 -5.28 -4.14 10.17
C ALA A 52 -4.23 -3.09 10.55
N LEU A 53 -4.64 -1.97 11.16
CA LEU A 53 -3.73 -0.94 11.68
C LEU A 53 -2.81 -1.49 12.78
N ILE A 54 -3.36 -2.23 13.75
CA ILE A 54 -2.56 -2.85 14.83
C ILE A 54 -1.54 -3.82 14.23
N SER A 55 -1.96 -4.65 13.28
CA SER A 55 -1.08 -5.61 12.62
C SER A 55 0.05 -4.92 11.87
N LEU A 56 -0.26 -3.85 11.13
CA LEU A 56 0.72 -3.04 10.42
C LEU A 56 1.72 -2.36 11.37
N MET A 57 1.27 -1.89 12.53
CA MET A 57 2.10 -1.28 13.56
C MET A 57 3.14 -2.27 14.14
N LEU A 58 2.79 -3.56 14.19
CA LEU A 58 3.69 -4.62 14.69
C LEU A 58 4.70 -5.07 13.63
N GLU A 59 4.35 -4.98 12.34
CA GLU A 59 5.18 -5.45 11.23
C GLU A 59 6.17 -4.40 10.70
N MET A 60 5.86 -3.10 10.83
CA MET A 60 6.63 -2.00 10.23
C MET A 60 7.36 -1.15 11.26
N ASP A 61 8.49 -0.53 10.89
CA ASP A 61 9.13 0.46 11.75
C ASP A 61 8.30 1.76 11.86
N THR A 62 8.53 2.49 12.95
CA THR A 62 7.77 3.68 13.35
C THR A 62 7.72 4.75 12.25
N ALA A 63 8.80 4.95 11.49
CA ALA A 63 8.88 5.98 10.47
C ALA A 63 8.02 5.62 9.26
N HIS A 64 8.15 4.40 8.72
CA HIS A 64 7.33 3.96 7.59
C HIS A 64 5.84 3.85 7.97
N PHE A 65 5.53 3.39 9.19
CA PHE A 65 4.15 3.36 9.69
C PHE A 65 3.55 4.78 9.75
N SER A 66 4.27 5.75 10.32
CA SER A 66 3.81 7.14 10.40
C SER A 66 3.60 7.78 9.03
N ILE A 67 4.49 7.53 8.06
CA ILE A 67 4.35 8.02 6.68
C ILE A 67 3.08 7.47 6.02
N LEU A 68 2.81 6.17 6.18
CA LEU A 68 1.61 5.54 5.63
C LEU A 68 0.33 6.09 6.27
N LEU A 69 0.29 6.22 7.60
CA LEU A 69 -0.89 6.77 8.29
C LEU A 69 -1.16 8.21 7.90
N ASN A 70 -0.13 9.06 7.79
CA ASN A 70 -0.28 10.44 7.35
C ASN A 70 -0.75 10.53 5.89
N SER A 71 -0.27 9.64 5.03
CA SER A 71 -0.72 9.55 3.63
C SER A 71 -2.20 9.16 3.54
N LEU A 72 -2.62 8.13 4.27
CA LEU A 72 -4.01 7.70 4.33
C LEU A 72 -4.91 8.79 4.93
N LYS A 73 -4.48 9.40 6.04
CA LYS A 73 -5.17 10.52 6.69
C LYS A 73 -5.46 11.63 5.69
N ARG A 74 -4.44 12.06 4.93
CA ARG A 74 -4.58 13.12 3.91
C ARG A 74 -5.62 12.75 2.85
N GLU A 75 -5.62 11.51 2.37
CA GLU A 75 -6.60 11.07 1.36
C GLU A 75 -8.03 11.07 1.90
N ILE A 76 -8.22 10.64 3.16
CA ILE A 76 -9.54 10.65 3.82
C ILE A 76 -10.02 12.09 4.07
N GLU A 77 -9.15 12.96 4.60
CA GLU A 77 -9.44 14.38 4.82
C GLU A 77 -9.81 15.08 3.51
N SER A 78 -9.08 14.79 2.43
CA SER A 78 -9.41 15.30 1.10
C SER A 78 -10.81 14.86 0.68
N ASN A 79 -11.16 13.59 0.86
CA ASN A 79 -12.48 13.08 0.48
C ASN A 79 -13.61 13.79 1.23
N ILE A 80 -13.47 13.87 2.56
CA ILE A 80 -14.44 14.51 3.45
C ILE A 80 -14.60 15.99 3.09
N SER A 81 -13.49 16.67 2.83
CA SER A 81 -13.49 18.09 2.46
C SER A 81 -14.21 18.32 1.13
N THR A 82 -13.91 17.50 0.11
CA THR A 82 -14.57 17.56 -1.20
C THR A 82 -16.07 17.30 -1.08
N TYR A 83 -16.47 16.27 -0.33
CA TYR A 83 -17.89 15.98 -0.11
C TYR A 83 -18.59 17.13 0.62
N ASN A 84 -18.02 17.62 1.73
CA ASN A 84 -18.64 18.68 2.54
C ASN A 84 -18.75 20.00 1.79
N ALA A 85 -17.76 20.36 0.97
CA ALA A 85 -17.80 21.56 0.14
C ALA A 85 -18.98 21.58 -0.86
N CYS A 86 -19.45 20.41 -1.27
CA CYS A 86 -20.52 20.25 -2.26
C CYS A 86 -21.57 19.21 -1.82
N ARG A 87 -21.92 19.22 -0.53
CA ARG A 87 -22.77 18.19 0.08
C ARG A 87 -24.12 18.04 -0.61
N GLU A 88 -24.82 19.14 -0.85
CA GLU A 88 -26.15 19.10 -1.49
C GLU A 88 -26.10 18.49 -2.89
N PHE A 89 -25.00 18.70 -3.62
CA PHE A 89 -24.78 18.13 -4.93
C PHE A 89 -24.58 16.61 -4.85
N PHE A 90 -23.68 16.15 -3.97
CA PHE A 90 -23.42 14.72 -3.80
C PHE A 90 -24.63 13.95 -3.25
N ASP A 91 -25.38 14.54 -2.32
CA ASP A 91 -26.58 13.93 -1.74
C ASP A 91 -27.71 13.80 -2.78
N ARG A 92 -27.74 14.66 -3.80
CA ARG A 92 -28.72 14.66 -4.90
C ARG A 92 -28.23 13.96 -6.17
N LEU A 93 -27.11 13.25 -6.13
CA LEU A 93 -26.66 12.47 -7.28
C LEU A 93 -27.75 11.48 -7.70
N ASP A 94 -28.11 11.54 -8.98
CA ASP A 94 -29.17 10.73 -9.56
C ASP A 94 -28.67 9.30 -9.84
N THR A 95 -28.48 8.56 -8.75
CA THR A 95 -28.08 7.16 -8.74
C THR A 95 -29.13 6.27 -9.40
N GLU A 96 -30.41 6.63 -9.29
CA GLU A 96 -31.51 5.91 -9.93
C GLU A 96 -31.41 5.99 -11.45
N TYR A 97 -31.18 7.18 -12.01
CA TYR A 97 -31.03 7.36 -13.46
C TYR A 97 -29.87 6.55 -14.03
N VAL A 98 -28.69 6.61 -13.42
CA VAL A 98 -27.53 5.85 -13.92
C VAL A 98 -27.74 4.33 -13.81
N CYS A 99 -28.38 3.86 -12.73
CA CYS A 99 -28.71 2.44 -12.56
C CYS A 99 -29.76 1.97 -13.57
N ARG A 100 -30.82 2.76 -13.80
CA ARG A 100 -31.85 2.47 -14.80
C ARG A 100 -31.26 2.41 -16.21
N ARG A 101 -30.36 3.36 -16.54
CA ARG A 101 -29.67 3.36 -17.84
C ARG A 101 -28.80 2.13 -18.03
N HIS A 102 -28.11 1.66 -16.99
CA HIS A 102 -27.33 0.42 -17.03
C HIS A 102 -28.21 -0.81 -17.24
N GLU A 103 -29.34 -0.91 -16.54
CA GLU A 103 -30.30 -2.00 -16.68
C GLU A 103 -30.86 -2.09 -18.11
N SER A 104 -31.22 -0.94 -18.70
CA SER A 104 -31.83 -0.86 -20.03
C SER A 104 -30.85 -0.97 -21.20
N ARG A 105 -29.54 -1.12 -20.96
CA ARG A 105 -28.52 -1.06 -22.03
C ARG A 105 -28.68 -2.13 -23.11
N PHE A 106 -29.36 -3.24 -22.81
CA PHE A 106 -29.61 -4.35 -23.74
C PHE A 106 -31.00 -4.32 -24.37
N ASP A 107 -31.87 -3.37 -24.03
CA ASP A 107 -33.27 -3.37 -24.46
C ASP A 107 -33.39 -3.31 -26.00
N TRP A 108 -32.57 -2.48 -26.64
CA TRP A 108 -32.57 -2.34 -28.08
C TRP A 108 -32.03 -3.60 -28.79
N ASP A 109 -30.95 -4.18 -28.26
CA ASP A 109 -30.36 -5.40 -28.82
C ASP A 109 -31.34 -6.59 -28.70
N ILE A 110 -32.06 -6.69 -27.57
CA ILE A 110 -33.10 -7.69 -27.36
C ILE A 110 -34.23 -7.50 -28.37
N ASP A 111 -34.76 -6.28 -28.55
CA ASP A 111 -35.83 -6.02 -29.53
C ASP A 111 -35.39 -6.39 -30.95
N ARG A 112 -34.16 -6.02 -31.32
CA ARG A 112 -33.58 -6.36 -32.63
C ARG A 112 -33.41 -7.87 -32.80
N GLN A 113 -32.81 -8.56 -31.84
CA GLN A 113 -32.56 -9.99 -31.92
C GLN A 113 -33.86 -10.81 -31.86
N MET A 114 -34.87 -10.32 -31.13
CA MET A 114 -36.20 -10.93 -31.08
C MET A 114 -36.87 -10.90 -32.46
N LYS A 115 -36.77 -9.80 -33.21
CA LYS A 115 -37.29 -9.72 -34.59
C LYS A 115 -36.59 -10.72 -35.52
N VAL A 116 -35.27 -10.86 -35.41
CA VAL A 116 -34.49 -11.84 -36.19
C VAL A 116 -34.91 -13.26 -35.83
N THR A 117 -34.97 -13.59 -34.53
CA THR A 117 -35.34 -14.91 -34.03
C THR A 117 -36.77 -15.30 -34.46
N ASN A 118 -37.71 -14.35 -34.42
CA ASN A 118 -39.09 -14.56 -34.89
C ASN A 118 -39.17 -14.74 -36.42
N GLY A 119 -38.22 -14.18 -37.18
CA GLY A 119 -38.08 -14.45 -38.61
C GLY A 119 -37.79 -15.94 -38.86
N TYR A 120 -36.73 -16.45 -38.25
CA TYR A 120 -36.36 -17.87 -38.37
C TYR A 120 -37.40 -18.82 -37.77
N TYR A 121 -38.09 -18.41 -36.71
CA TYR A 121 -39.21 -19.19 -36.15
C TYR A 121 -40.32 -19.38 -37.17
N ARG A 122 -40.69 -18.34 -37.93
CA ARG A 122 -41.70 -18.46 -38.99
C ARG A 122 -41.26 -19.44 -40.08
N GLU A 123 -40.02 -19.35 -40.54
CA GLU A 123 -39.48 -20.29 -41.54
C GLU A 123 -39.47 -21.74 -41.02
N LEU A 124 -39.13 -21.93 -39.74
CA LEU A 124 -39.19 -23.23 -39.08
C LEU A 124 -40.62 -23.78 -39.04
N MET A 125 -41.60 -22.95 -38.67
CA MET A 125 -43.01 -23.35 -38.63
C MET A 125 -43.55 -23.70 -40.02
N GLU A 126 -43.15 -22.96 -41.07
CA GLU A 126 -43.51 -23.27 -42.45
C GLU A 126 -42.89 -24.58 -42.94
N ALA A 127 -41.61 -24.82 -42.60
CA ALA A 127 -40.94 -26.08 -42.92
C ALA A 127 -41.58 -27.27 -42.19
N ASN A 128 -41.93 -27.10 -40.90
CA ASN A 128 -42.63 -28.09 -40.11
C ASN A 128 -44.01 -28.41 -40.68
N GLY A 129 -44.81 -27.38 -40.98
CA GLY A 129 -46.13 -27.57 -41.59
C GLY A 129 -46.08 -28.24 -42.96
N SER A 130 -45.05 -27.94 -43.76
CA SER A 130 -44.83 -28.62 -45.05
C SER A 130 -44.52 -30.11 -44.86
N LEU A 131 -43.69 -30.44 -43.86
CA LEU A 131 -43.34 -31.82 -43.51
C LEU A 131 -44.56 -32.59 -42.97
N GLU A 132 -45.32 -32.00 -42.05
CA GLU A 132 -46.55 -32.60 -41.51
C GLU A 132 -47.60 -32.85 -42.60
N ALA A 133 -47.76 -31.91 -43.54
CA ALA A 133 -48.73 -32.03 -44.63
C ALA A 133 -48.44 -33.23 -45.56
N VAL A 134 -47.17 -33.64 -45.70
CA VAL A 134 -46.79 -34.74 -46.60
C VAL A 134 -47.41 -36.07 -46.15
N GLY A 135 -47.58 -36.27 -44.84
CA GLY A 135 -48.18 -37.48 -44.25
C GLY A 135 -49.66 -37.69 -44.59
N PHE A 136 -50.32 -36.71 -45.20
CA PHE A 136 -51.75 -36.76 -45.57
C PHE A 136 -51.99 -36.97 -47.08
N ARG A 137 -50.95 -37.19 -47.89
CA ARG A 137 -51.07 -37.45 -49.32
C ARG A 137 -50.08 -38.50 -49.83
N GLU A 138 -50.30 -39.01 -51.03
CA GLU A 138 -49.30 -39.82 -51.72
C GLU A 138 -48.03 -38.98 -51.96
N HIS A 139 -46.89 -39.57 -51.62
CA HIS A 139 -45.55 -39.01 -51.77
C HIS A 139 -44.54 -40.14 -51.91
N ASP A 140 -43.34 -39.82 -52.39
CA ASP A 140 -42.22 -40.74 -52.39
C ASP A 140 -41.25 -40.43 -51.24
N ARG A 141 -40.36 -41.38 -50.98
CA ARG A 141 -39.35 -41.25 -49.92
C ARG A 141 -38.37 -40.09 -50.17
N GLN A 142 -38.09 -39.74 -51.43
CA GLN A 142 -37.15 -38.66 -51.75
C GLN A 142 -37.73 -37.30 -51.39
N GLU A 143 -39.03 -37.12 -51.59
CA GLU A 143 -39.78 -35.92 -51.20
C GLU A 143 -39.78 -35.72 -49.67
N GLU A 144 -40.03 -36.78 -48.90
CA GLU A 144 -39.98 -36.74 -47.43
C GLU A 144 -38.56 -36.37 -46.93
N GLU A 145 -37.53 -37.05 -47.44
CA GLU A 145 -36.13 -36.77 -47.07
C GLU A 145 -35.71 -35.31 -47.40
N LEU A 146 -36.25 -34.72 -48.48
CA LEU A 146 -35.98 -33.32 -48.84
C LEU A 146 -36.64 -32.34 -47.84
N LEU A 147 -37.89 -32.62 -47.42
CA LEU A 147 -38.61 -31.82 -46.45
C LEU A 147 -37.97 -31.90 -45.05
N GLU A 148 -37.55 -33.10 -44.63
CA GLU A 148 -36.79 -33.29 -43.37
C GLU A 148 -35.50 -32.48 -43.36
N ARG A 149 -34.71 -32.52 -44.46
CA ARG A 149 -33.48 -31.71 -44.57
C ARG A 149 -33.76 -30.22 -44.50
N ARG A 150 -34.87 -29.74 -45.09
CA ARG A 150 -35.30 -28.34 -44.99
C ARG A 150 -35.64 -27.99 -43.54
N TYR A 151 -36.44 -28.82 -42.87
CA TYR A 151 -36.83 -28.63 -41.47
C TYR A 151 -35.59 -28.57 -40.56
N GLU A 152 -34.69 -29.55 -40.65
CA GLU A 152 -33.48 -29.61 -39.82
C GLU A 152 -32.57 -28.39 -40.04
N ARG A 153 -32.46 -27.90 -41.29
CA ARG A 153 -31.72 -26.67 -41.58
C ARG A 153 -32.38 -25.46 -40.92
N CYS A 154 -33.69 -25.27 -41.08
CA CYS A 154 -34.43 -24.17 -40.47
C CYS A 154 -34.34 -24.21 -38.92
N LYS A 155 -34.41 -25.41 -38.34
CA LYS A 155 -34.30 -25.63 -36.91
C LYS A 155 -32.93 -25.19 -36.38
N ARG A 156 -31.83 -25.56 -37.05
CA ARG A 156 -30.48 -25.15 -36.67
C ARG A 156 -30.28 -23.64 -36.69
N GLU A 157 -30.79 -22.94 -37.71
CA GLU A 157 -30.69 -21.47 -37.75
C GLU A 157 -31.56 -20.81 -36.68
N TYR A 158 -32.78 -21.31 -36.43
CA TYR A 158 -33.61 -20.85 -35.32
C TYR A 158 -32.92 -21.04 -33.96
N ASP A 159 -32.41 -22.25 -33.68
CA ASP A 159 -31.76 -22.57 -32.40
C ASP A 159 -30.53 -21.68 -32.17
N LYS A 160 -29.77 -21.40 -33.23
CA LYS A 160 -28.63 -20.47 -33.21
C LYS A 160 -29.03 -19.04 -32.87
N GLU A 161 -30.07 -18.50 -33.49
CA GLU A 161 -30.53 -17.14 -33.20
C GLU A 161 -31.22 -17.03 -31.84
N LYS A 162 -31.93 -18.09 -31.42
CA LYS A 162 -32.50 -18.22 -30.08
C LYS A 162 -31.42 -18.20 -29.01
N ALA A 163 -30.32 -18.93 -29.20
CA ALA A 163 -29.21 -18.94 -28.24
C ALA A 163 -28.60 -17.55 -28.03
N LYS A 164 -28.52 -16.72 -29.09
CA LYS A 164 -28.09 -15.31 -28.96
C LYS A 164 -29.08 -14.47 -28.16
N LEU A 165 -30.38 -14.68 -28.39
CA LEU A 165 -31.44 -13.99 -27.65
C LEU A 165 -31.40 -14.35 -26.15
N ASP A 166 -31.23 -15.63 -25.84
CA ASP A 166 -31.13 -16.13 -24.46
C ASP A 166 -29.91 -15.53 -23.74
N GLU A 167 -28.78 -15.41 -24.43
CA GLU A 167 -27.58 -14.75 -23.89
C GLU A 167 -27.81 -13.27 -23.59
N LEU A 168 -28.51 -12.53 -24.45
CA LEU A 168 -28.88 -11.13 -24.19
C LEU A 168 -29.78 -10.99 -22.95
N TYR A 169 -30.75 -11.89 -22.78
CA TYR A 169 -31.59 -11.90 -21.58
C TYR A 169 -30.78 -12.23 -20.31
N ARG A 170 -29.81 -13.14 -20.40
CA ARG A 170 -28.89 -13.45 -19.30
C ARG A 170 -28.07 -12.21 -18.91
N GLN A 171 -27.54 -11.48 -19.89
CA GLN A 171 -26.78 -10.25 -19.67
C GLN A 171 -27.64 -9.13 -19.07
N LYS A 172 -28.88 -8.97 -19.53
CA LYS A 172 -29.85 -8.03 -18.91
C LYS A 172 -30.16 -8.40 -17.46
N GLY A 173 -30.34 -9.69 -17.18
CA GLY A 173 -30.53 -10.18 -15.81
C GLY A 173 -29.33 -9.84 -14.91
N GLN A 174 -28.11 -9.92 -15.43
CA GLN A 174 -26.90 -9.53 -14.69
C GLN A 174 -26.84 -8.01 -14.47
N ALA A 175 -27.07 -7.20 -15.50
CA ALA A 175 -27.08 -5.73 -15.37
C ALA A 175 -28.11 -5.26 -14.34
N ARG A 176 -29.28 -5.90 -14.28
CA ARG A 176 -30.31 -5.63 -13.26
C ARG A 176 -29.81 -5.93 -11.84
N ARG A 177 -29.11 -7.04 -11.62
CA ARG A 177 -28.54 -7.37 -10.30
C ARG A 177 -27.49 -6.36 -9.87
N GLU A 178 -26.59 -5.98 -10.76
CA GLU A 178 -25.56 -4.96 -10.52
C GLU A 178 -26.19 -3.60 -10.19
N ALA A 179 -27.20 -3.19 -10.95
CA ALA A 179 -27.94 -1.94 -10.72
C ALA A 179 -28.61 -1.89 -9.34
N LEU A 180 -29.20 -3.00 -8.90
CA LEU A 180 -29.85 -3.09 -7.59
C LEU A 180 -28.84 -2.94 -6.43
N GLN A 181 -27.65 -3.52 -6.56
CA GLN A 181 -26.58 -3.38 -5.56
C GLN A 181 -26.10 -1.94 -5.44
N CYS A 182 -26.06 -1.23 -6.57
CA CYS A 182 -25.54 0.14 -6.64
C CYS A 182 -26.62 1.23 -6.52
N LEU A 183 -27.87 0.88 -6.18
CA LEU A 183 -28.98 1.85 -6.18
C LEU A 183 -28.85 2.91 -5.07
N LYS A 184 -28.29 2.53 -3.92
CA LYS A 184 -28.16 3.45 -2.79
C LYS A 184 -26.99 4.40 -3.02
N ASN A 185 -27.25 5.70 -2.92
CA ASN A 185 -26.18 6.71 -2.85
C ASN A 185 -25.37 6.53 -1.55
N ARG A 186 -24.07 6.23 -1.68
CA ARG A 186 -23.14 6.00 -0.57
C ARG A 186 -22.23 7.18 -0.26
N CYS A 187 -22.27 8.30 -1.00
CA CYS A 187 -21.36 9.42 -0.78
C CYS A 187 -21.39 9.92 0.68
N GLY A 188 -22.58 10.08 1.25
CA GLY A 188 -22.75 10.47 2.65
C GLY A 188 -22.38 9.37 3.66
N ASP A 189 -22.59 8.09 3.31
CA ASP A 189 -22.13 6.96 4.12
C ASP A 189 -20.59 6.94 4.20
N ILE A 190 -19.92 7.20 3.08
CA ILE A 190 -18.45 7.25 3.00
C ILE A 190 -17.88 8.44 3.76
N CYS A 191 -18.52 9.61 3.72
CA CYS A 191 -18.07 10.75 4.52
C CYS A 191 -18.13 10.44 6.03
N ARG A 192 -19.19 9.77 6.50
CA ARG A 192 -19.32 9.33 7.91
C ARG A 192 -18.29 8.26 8.27
N LEU A 193 -18.06 7.31 7.37
CA LEU A 193 -17.00 6.31 7.50
C LEU A 193 -15.65 6.99 7.63
N GLY A 194 -15.32 7.93 6.74
CA GLY A 194 -14.08 8.69 6.78
C GLY A 194 -13.84 9.37 8.13
N GLY A 195 -14.86 10.02 8.69
CA GLY A 195 -14.76 10.61 10.04
C GLY A 195 -14.46 9.57 11.13
N SER A 196 -15.07 8.38 11.04
CA SER A 196 -14.81 7.27 11.97
C SER A 196 -13.40 6.72 11.82
N LEU A 197 -12.92 6.56 10.59
CA LEU A 197 -11.56 6.11 10.28
C LEU A 197 -10.51 7.12 10.75
N LEU A 198 -10.76 8.43 10.56
CA LEU A 198 -9.89 9.48 11.09
C LEU A 198 -9.81 9.45 12.62
N ALA A 199 -10.94 9.29 13.31
CA ALA A 199 -10.95 9.17 14.76
C ALA A 199 -10.14 7.96 15.25
N ILE A 200 -10.16 6.84 14.51
CA ILE A 200 -9.32 5.67 14.81
C ILE A 200 -7.84 6.02 14.55
N LEU A 201 -7.50 6.54 13.37
CA LEU A 201 -6.13 6.93 13.01
C LEU A 201 -5.52 7.91 14.02
N GLU A 202 -6.30 8.86 14.52
CA GLU A 202 -5.86 9.81 15.52
C GLU A 202 -5.44 9.15 16.84
N LYS A 203 -6.07 8.06 17.27
CA LYS A 203 -5.61 7.30 18.45
C LYS A 203 -4.20 6.79 18.25
N TYR A 204 -3.91 6.17 17.10
CA TYR A 204 -2.59 5.59 16.83
C TYR A 204 -1.53 6.65 16.54
N LEU A 205 -1.90 7.76 15.89
CA LEU A 205 -0.99 8.89 15.69
C LEU A 205 -0.71 9.65 16.99
N THR A 206 -1.70 9.77 17.89
CA THR A 206 -1.50 10.38 19.21
C THR A 206 -0.76 9.47 20.16
N ASP A 207 -0.95 8.15 20.10
CA ASP A 207 -0.15 7.18 20.85
C ASP A 207 1.30 7.13 20.33
N GLN A 208 1.54 7.35 19.03
CA GLN A 208 2.89 7.61 18.53
C GLN A 208 3.46 8.93 19.06
N LYS A 209 2.69 10.02 19.02
CA LYS A 209 3.11 11.31 19.58
C LYS A 209 3.25 11.31 21.11
N LYS A 210 2.55 10.42 21.80
CA LYS A 210 2.69 10.16 23.25
C LYS A 210 3.83 9.20 23.52
N LYS A 211 4.18 8.26 22.64
CA LYS A 211 5.44 7.52 22.76
C LYS A 211 6.64 8.45 22.49
N GLU A 212 6.58 9.26 21.43
CA GLU A 212 7.51 10.38 21.17
C GLU A 212 7.43 11.49 22.23
N GLY A 213 6.32 11.56 22.97
CA GLY A 213 5.97 12.60 23.94
C GLY A 213 6.30 12.23 25.38
N GLU A 214 6.16 10.97 25.76
CA GLU A 214 6.62 10.33 26.99
C GLU A 214 8.14 10.11 26.90
N GLU A 215 8.69 9.85 25.70
CA GLU A 215 10.13 9.98 25.43
C GLU A 215 10.62 11.44 25.56
N LYS A 216 9.75 12.44 25.35
CA LYS A 216 10.08 13.87 25.52
C LYS A 216 9.80 14.42 26.94
N GLU A 217 8.83 13.91 27.67
CA GLU A 217 8.50 14.36 29.03
C GLU A 217 9.38 13.67 30.09
N ALA A 218 9.80 12.42 29.86
CA ALA A 218 10.90 11.82 30.61
C ALA A 218 12.24 12.54 30.34
N ALA A 219 12.36 13.22 29.18
CA ALA A 219 13.52 14.05 28.80
C ALA A 219 13.46 15.50 29.30
N THR A 220 12.55 15.85 30.23
CA THR A 220 12.69 17.11 31.00
C THR A 220 13.80 16.99 32.07
N THR A 221 14.49 15.85 32.15
CA THR A 221 15.88 15.79 32.62
C THR A 221 16.67 14.77 31.79
N LEU A 222 16.97 15.10 30.52
CA LEU A 222 18.26 14.90 29.84
C LEU A 222 18.07 14.99 28.31
N THR A 223 18.82 15.91 27.71
CA THR A 223 18.89 16.28 26.29
C THR A 223 19.20 15.10 25.34
N SER A 224 18.35 14.77 24.36
CA SER A 224 18.73 13.89 23.24
C SER A 224 19.23 14.73 22.05
N GLN A 225 20.55 14.67 21.83
CA GLN A 225 21.15 15.18 20.60
C GLN A 225 21.02 14.11 19.49
N PRO A 226 20.95 14.53 18.22
CA PRO A 226 21.00 13.60 17.08
C PRO A 226 22.26 12.72 17.19
N ALA A 227 22.11 11.42 16.90
CA ALA A 227 23.21 10.47 16.90
C ALA A 227 24.24 10.83 15.81
N TYR A 228 25.52 10.71 16.14
CA TYR A 228 26.62 11.01 15.22
C TYR A 228 26.79 9.96 14.11
N PHE A 229 26.53 8.69 14.40
CA PHE A 229 26.73 7.59 13.46
C PHE A 229 25.51 6.67 13.36
N PRO A 230 25.20 6.18 12.13
CA PRO A 230 24.14 5.21 11.93
C PRO A 230 24.49 3.85 12.55
N MET A 231 23.46 3.13 13.03
CA MET A 231 23.59 1.81 13.67
C MET A 231 24.43 0.84 12.82
N LYS A 232 24.19 0.80 11.51
CA LYS A 232 24.91 -0.08 10.58
C LYS A 232 26.43 0.08 10.62
N LEU A 233 26.94 1.32 10.76
CA LEU A 233 28.37 1.58 10.85
C LEU A 233 28.91 1.11 12.20
N LEU A 234 28.20 1.40 13.28
CA LEU A 234 28.62 1.05 14.63
C LEU A 234 28.55 -0.46 14.89
N SER A 235 27.59 -1.19 14.33
CA SER A 235 27.56 -2.66 14.39
C SER A 235 28.79 -3.27 13.71
N ALA A 236 29.21 -2.76 12.54
CA ALA A 236 30.41 -3.25 11.86
C ALA A 236 31.70 -2.98 12.66
N VAL A 237 31.79 -1.84 13.35
CA VAL A 237 32.91 -1.53 14.25
C VAL A 237 32.81 -2.40 15.51
N TYR A 238 31.61 -2.58 16.07
CA TYR A 238 31.36 -3.40 17.26
C TYR A 238 31.80 -4.85 17.05
N GLU A 239 31.41 -5.47 15.93
CA GLU A 239 31.79 -6.84 15.59
C GLU A 239 33.32 -7.05 15.54
N ARG A 240 34.08 -6.00 15.22
CA ARG A 240 35.54 -6.06 15.09
C ARG A 240 36.28 -5.65 16.36
N CYS A 241 35.75 -4.68 17.09
CA CYS A 241 36.47 -4.01 18.17
C CYS A 241 35.98 -4.44 19.56
N ASN A 242 34.77 -4.98 19.70
CA ASN A 242 34.23 -5.42 20.99
C ASN A 242 34.96 -6.67 21.47
N GLY A 243 35.50 -6.63 22.69
CA GLY A 243 36.33 -7.70 23.23
C GLY A 243 37.80 -7.67 22.77
N GLU A 244 38.13 -6.93 21.70
CA GLU A 244 39.50 -6.79 21.16
C GLU A 244 40.15 -5.45 21.55
N GLN A 245 39.62 -4.33 21.05
CA GLN A 245 40.08 -2.97 21.39
C GLN A 245 39.35 -2.41 22.62
N PHE A 246 38.06 -2.75 22.75
CA PHE A 246 37.23 -2.36 23.88
C PHE A 246 36.99 -3.55 24.81
N GLU A 247 36.74 -3.27 26.08
CA GLU A 247 36.18 -4.28 26.98
C GLU A 247 34.81 -4.73 26.46
N ALA A 248 34.44 -5.97 26.74
CA ALA A 248 33.18 -6.52 26.26
C ALA A 248 32.00 -5.75 26.85
N VAL A 249 31.23 -5.10 25.98
CA VAL A 249 29.99 -4.38 26.31
C VAL A 249 28.85 -4.88 25.43
N SER A 250 27.61 -4.54 25.80
CA SER A 250 26.46 -4.82 24.93
C SER A 250 26.53 -3.95 23.66
N GLU A 251 25.93 -4.43 22.56
CA GLU A 251 25.87 -3.65 21.31
C GLU A 251 25.13 -2.33 21.50
N LEU A 252 24.12 -2.31 22.37
CA LEU A 252 23.35 -1.12 22.72
C LEU A 252 24.21 -0.11 23.50
N ASP A 253 24.98 -0.55 24.50
CA ASP A 253 25.89 0.32 25.25
C ASP A 253 27.03 0.84 24.38
N PHE A 254 27.54 0.02 23.46
CA PHE A 254 28.53 0.45 22.47
C PHE A 254 27.98 1.53 21.55
N TYR A 255 26.76 1.32 21.03
CA TYR A 255 26.08 2.28 20.18
C TYR A 255 25.86 3.62 20.89
N ALA A 256 25.32 3.55 22.11
CA ALA A 256 25.06 4.73 22.93
C ALA A 256 26.36 5.47 23.26
N SER A 257 27.42 4.75 23.67
CA SER A 257 28.73 5.35 23.97
C SER A 257 29.36 6.04 22.75
N MET A 258 29.34 5.39 21.59
CA MET A 258 29.90 5.96 20.36
C MET A 258 29.11 7.17 19.85
N ASN A 259 27.82 7.25 20.15
CA ASN A 259 26.97 8.40 19.86
C ASN A 259 26.88 9.42 21.00
N LEU A 260 27.66 9.25 22.07
CA LEU A 260 27.67 10.14 23.24
C LEU A 260 26.28 10.28 23.90
N GLN A 261 25.51 9.20 23.85
CA GLN A 261 24.20 9.06 24.49
C GLN A 261 24.36 8.41 25.88
N PRO A 262 23.39 8.62 26.79
CA PRO A 262 23.39 7.93 28.08
C PRO A 262 23.38 6.40 27.90
N CYS A 263 24.30 5.71 28.57
CA CYS A 263 24.41 4.24 28.57
C CYS A 263 24.62 3.72 29.99
N GLU A 264 24.17 2.51 30.27
CA GLU A 264 24.29 1.89 31.61
C GLU A 264 25.73 1.46 31.89
N SER A 265 26.45 1.04 30.84
CA SER A 265 27.84 0.58 30.93
C SER A 265 28.81 1.54 30.25
N ARG A 266 29.80 2.05 30.99
CA ARG A 266 30.84 2.92 30.42
C ARG A 266 31.76 2.13 29.47
N LEU A 267 31.85 2.55 28.22
CA LEU A 267 32.81 2.01 27.25
C LEU A 267 34.25 2.23 27.73
N LYS A 268 35.05 1.17 27.74
CA LYS A 268 36.45 1.18 28.21
C LYS A 268 37.37 0.56 27.19
N ILE A 269 38.58 1.12 27.09
CA ILE A 269 39.63 0.62 26.21
C ILE A 269 40.40 -0.48 26.94
N ARG A 270 40.68 -1.59 26.26
CA ARG A 270 41.54 -2.65 26.81
C ARG A 270 42.99 -2.18 26.97
N PRO A 271 43.74 -2.71 27.95
CA PRO A 271 45.14 -2.33 28.13
C PRO A 271 45.95 -2.48 26.85
N ARG A 272 46.76 -1.47 26.52
CA ARG A 272 47.62 -1.39 25.30
C ARG A 272 46.89 -1.16 23.97
N GLU A 273 45.57 -0.98 23.96
CA GLU A 273 44.79 -0.72 22.73
C GLU A 273 44.58 0.76 22.40
N LYS A 274 45.03 1.67 23.29
CA LYS A 274 44.75 3.11 23.22
C LYS A 274 45.16 3.75 21.88
N ALA A 275 46.29 3.34 21.30
CA ALA A 275 46.75 3.85 20.00
C ALA A 275 45.84 3.42 18.83
N ARG A 276 45.33 2.19 18.86
CA ARG A 276 44.38 1.67 17.86
C ARG A 276 43.03 2.35 17.98
N VAL A 277 42.56 2.60 19.20
CA VAL A 277 41.34 3.38 19.45
C VAL A 277 41.50 4.83 18.98
N CYS A 278 42.66 5.47 19.18
CA CYS A 278 42.91 6.80 18.60
C CYS A 278 42.78 6.80 17.06
N TYR A 279 43.26 5.76 16.38
CA TYR A 279 43.10 5.63 14.93
C TYR A 279 41.64 5.40 14.50
N LEU A 280 40.88 4.61 15.27
CA LEU A 280 39.45 4.45 15.06
C LEU A 280 38.69 5.78 15.22
N ILE A 281 38.96 6.54 16.28
CA ILE A 281 38.38 7.87 16.49
C ILE A 281 38.70 8.80 15.31
N PHE A 282 39.93 8.76 14.80
CA PHE A 282 40.29 9.52 13.60
C PHE A 282 39.43 9.13 12.39
N LEU A 283 39.31 7.84 12.09
CA LEU A 283 38.53 7.35 10.94
C LEU A 283 37.04 7.70 11.06
N MET A 284 36.46 7.49 12.25
CA MET A 284 35.07 7.85 12.52
C MET A 284 34.85 9.37 12.40
N GLY A 285 35.77 10.17 12.96
CA GLY A 285 35.72 11.62 12.83
C GLY A 285 35.76 12.10 11.37
N GLU A 286 36.53 11.44 10.50
CA GLU A 286 36.58 11.77 9.07
C GLU A 286 35.24 11.58 8.35
N THR A 287 34.33 10.76 8.88
CA THR A 287 32.96 10.58 8.33
C THR A 287 32.00 11.71 8.71
N LEU A 288 32.35 12.55 9.69
CA LEU A 288 31.51 13.64 10.18
C LEU A 288 31.85 14.99 9.50
N PRO A 289 30.86 15.90 9.36
CA PRO A 289 31.11 17.31 9.03
C PRO A 289 32.07 17.96 10.04
N LYS A 290 32.88 18.93 9.59
CA LYS A 290 33.86 19.63 10.45
C LYS A 290 33.33 20.11 11.83
N PRO A 291 32.15 20.76 11.94
CA PRO A 291 31.66 21.21 13.26
C PRO A 291 31.34 20.05 14.20
N ASP A 292 30.73 18.98 13.68
CA ASP A 292 30.33 17.80 14.47
C ASP A 292 31.53 16.94 14.81
N ARG A 293 32.51 16.85 13.90
CA ARG A 293 33.78 16.13 14.09
C ARG A 293 34.54 16.63 15.30
N GLU A 294 34.75 17.94 15.43
CA GLU A 294 35.55 18.49 16.53
C GLU A 294 34.84 18.32 17.87
N LYS A 295 33.51 18.52 17.90
CA LYS A 295 32.69 18.31 19.08
C LYS A 295 32.70 16.85 19.52
N TRP A 296 32.33 15.94 18.63
CA TRP A 296 32.28 14.51 18.90
C TRP A 296 33.64 13.96 19.35
N LYS A 297 34.73 14.34 18.64
CA LYS A 297 36.09 13.91 18.96
C LYS A 297 36.50 14.34 20.36
N GLY A 298 36.20 15.58 20.77
CA GLY A 298 36.48 16.04 22.13
C GLY A 298 35.75 15.22 23.18
N ASP A 299 34.46 15.02 22.98
CA ASP A 299 33.59 14.34 23.95
C ASP A 299 33.88 12.83 24.05
N ILE A 300 34.17 12.15 22.93
CA ILE A 300 34.54 10.72 22.95
C ILE A 300 35.93 10.49 23.54
N MET A 301 36.88 11.41 23.32
CA MET A 301 38.20 11.34 23.97
C MET A 301 38.08 11.51 25.48
N ASN A 302 37.21 12.41 25.94
CA ASN A 302 36.90 12.57 27.37
C ASN A 302 36.27 11.30 27.95
N LEU A 303 35.29 10.70 27.26
CA LEU A 303 34.63 9.46 27.69
C LEU A 303 35.65 8.33 27.88
N LEU A 304 36.60 8.20 26.95
CA LEU A 304 37.60 7.14 26.90
C LEU A 304 38.92 7.47 27.60
N GLU A 305 38.99 8.62 28.30
CA GLU A 305 40.17 9.08 29.05
C GLU A 305 41.43 9.18 28.19
N ILE A 306 41.28 9.67 26.95
CA ILE A 306 42.37 9.96 26.02
C ILE A 306 42.73 11.44 26.13
N ASP A 307 43.97 11.72 26.53
CA ASP A 307 44.53 13.07 26.53
C ASP A 307 44.81 13.56 25.09
N ASP A 308 44.63 14.86 24.86
CA ASP A 308 44.81 15.49 23.55
C ASP A 308 46.26 15.40 23.03
N ALA A 309 47.26 15.54 23.92
CA ALA A 309 48.67 15.40 23.52
C ALA A 309 48.99 13.95 23.13
N TYR A 310 48.45 12.97 23.86
CA TYR A 310 48.54 11.56 23.50
C TYR A 310 47.85 11.29 22.15
N TYR A 311 46.61 11.75 21.97
CA TYR A 311 45.87 11.57 20.71
C TYR A 311 46.67 12.11 19.53
N LYS A 312 47.13 13.36 19.58
CA LYS A 312 47.91 14.00 18.51
C LYS A 312 49.20 13.25 18.16
N SER A 313 49.85 12.64 19.15
CA SER A 313 51.06 11.83 18.94
C SER A 313 50.76 10.45 18.35
N LYS A 314 49.58 9.87 18.63
CA LYS A 314 49.34 8.43 18.47
C LYS A 314 48.25 8.05 17.46
N TYR A 315 47.38 8.96 17.05
CA TYR A 315 46.25 8.65 16.16
C TYR A 315 46.66 8.13 14.77
N LYS A 316 47.89 8.39 14.31
CA LYS A 316 48.44 7.83 13.06
C LYS A 316 49.45 6.69 13.28
N GLU A 317 49.70 6.27 14.52
CA GLU A 317 50.66 5.20 14.82
C GLU A 317 50.33 3.88 14.12
N PRO A 318 49.04 3.48 13.94
CA PRO A 318 48.73 2.26 13.20
C PRO A 318 49.05 2.29 11.70
N VAL A 319 49.32 3.48 11.15
CA VAL A 319 49.62 3.73 9.74
C VAL A 319 50.93 4.52 9.57
N SER A 320 51.84 4.43 10.56
CA SER A 320 53.16 5.06 10.51
C SER A 320 54.07 4.40 9.46
N ASP A 321 55.26 4.95 9.24
CA ASP A 321 56.23 4.41 8.29
C ASP A 321 56.72 2.99 8.67
N PHE A 322 56.66 2.65 9.97
CA PHE A 322 57.05 1.35 10.52
C PHE A 322 56.01 0.87 11.56
N PRO A 323 54.80 0.46 11.16
CA PRO A 323 53.78 -0.01 12.07
C PRO A 323 54.11 -1.45 12.53
N SER A 324 53.68 -1.83 13.73
CA SER A 324 53.73 -3.24 14.13
C SER A 324 52.77 -4.09 13.28
N ASP A 325 53.03 -5.39 13.15
CA ASP A 325 52.16 -6.30 12.39
C ASP A 325 50.70 -6.22 12.86
N SER A 326 50.48 -6.19 14.17
CA SER A 326 49.14 -6.04 14.77
C SER A 326 48.45 -4.72 14.38
N ASN A 327 49.21 -3.64 14.25
CA ASN A 327 48.70 -2.34 13.84
C ASN A 327 48.36 -2.32 12.35
N GLN A 328 49.17 -2.98 11.52
CA GLN A 328 48.93 -3.08 10.09
C GLN A 328 47.65 -3.90 9.80
N VAL A 329 47.45 -5.01 10.52
CA VAL A 329 46.22 -5.82 10.41
C VAL A 329 45.00 -4.99 10.81
N PHE A 330 45.04 -4.37 12.00
CA PHE A 330 43.94 -3.54 12.48
C PHE A 330 43.61 -2.39 11.51
N ALA A 331 44.63 -1.68 11.01
CA ALA A 331 44.42 -0.58 10.08
C ALA A 331 43.78 -1.05 8.76
N LYS A 332 44.12 -2.24 8.28
CA LYS A 332 43.52 -2.83 7.08
C LYS A 332 42.05 -3.19 7.31
N GLU A 333 41.73 -3.78 8.46
CA GLU A 333 40.36 -4.13 8.83
C GLU A 333 39.48 -2.90 8.99
N MET A 334 39.95 -1.88 9.71
CA MET A 334 39.20 -0.63 9.86
C MET A 334 38.99 0.05 8.51
N ARG A 335 40.01 0.12 7.65
CA ARG A 335 39.84 0.66 6.30
C ARG A 335 38.78 -0.08 5.48
N SER A 336 38.53 -1.38 5.69
CA SER A 336 37.44 -2.06 4.99
C SER A 336 36.04 -1.68 5.44
N ILE A 337 35.90 -1.16 6.68
CA ILE A 337 34.62 -0.69 7.23
C ILE A 337 34.29 0.72 6.72
N PHE A 338 35.30 1.59 6.62
CA PHE A 338 35.12 3.02 6.30
C PHE A 338 35.34 3.38 4.81
N ARG A 339 35.34 2.40 3.89
CA ARG A 339 35.62 2.61 2.45
C ARG A 339 34.39 2.51 1.56
#